data_AF-A0A0P7X908-F1
#
_entry.id   AF-A0A0P7X908-F1
#
_cell.length_a   1.000
_cell.length_b   1.000
_cell.length_c   1.000
_cell.angle_alpha   90.00
_cell.angle_beta   90.00
_cell.angle_gamma   90.00
#
_symmetry.space_group_name_H-M   'P 1'
#
loop_
_entity.id
_entity.type
_entity.pdbx_description
1 polymer ?
#
loop_
_entity_poly.entity_id
_entity_poly.type
_entity_poly.pdbx_seq_one_letter_code
_entity_poly.pdbx_strand_id
1 'polypeptide(L)'
;MTPRLITLILLLAAPGIAWSQVYRCDAGGDIRFSDQPCGEDSEEVRIRDNQIGGSFGQNLPAAPEQAETDEDPETDEDRGEEGTCRFINSTDLRRYLVREQVVKGMTKEHVRKAFGRPPETYPTPQETWVYQTKYYGNLYELTYVYFRDGCVEDVVYRKP
;
A
#
# COMPACT_ATOMS: atom_id res chain seq x y z
N MET A 1 -29.23 -30.51 -49.59
CA MET A 1 -29.43 -30.38 -48.13
C MET A 1 -30.80 -29.76 -47.92
N THR A 2 -31.71 -30.51 -47.30
CA THR A 2 -33.12 -30.15 -47.16
C THR A 2 -33.27 -28.91 -46.25
N PRO A 3 -34.13 -27.94 -46.60
CA PRO A 3 -34.29 -26.69 -45.84
C PRO A 3 -34.79 -26.90 -44.41
N ARG A 4 -35.33 -28.09 -44.10
CA ARG A 4 -35.72 -28.54 -42.76
C ARG A 4 -34.54 -28.75 -41.80
N LEU A 5 -33.34 -29.06 -42.30
CA LEU A 5 -32.18 -29.31 -41.45
C LEU A 5 -31.58 -28.00 -40.91
N ILE A 6 -31.66 -26.92 -41.70
CA ILE A 6 -31.14 -25.59 -41.34
C ILE A 6 -32.03 -24.94 -40.27
N THR A 7 -33.34 -25.16 -40.31
CA THR A 7 -34.28 -24.65 -39.30
C THR A 7 -34.10 -25.33 -37.94
N LEU A 8 -33.72 -26.61 -37.92
CA LEU A 8 -33.51 -27.36 -36.68
C LEU A 8 -32.21 -26.94 -35.96
N ILE A 9 -31.16 -26.57 -36.71
CA ILE A 9 -29.89 -26.11 -36.15
C ILE A 9 -30.00 -24.70 -35.57
N LEU A 10 -30.82 -23.83 -36.18
CA LEU A 10 -31.02 -22.46 -35.68
C LEU A 10 -31.75 -22.43 -34.32
N LEU A 11 -32.60 -23.42 -34.02
CA LEU A 11 -33.29 -23.52 -32.73
C LEU A 11 -32.41 -24.01 -31.57
N LEU A 12 -31.27 -24.67 -31.86
CA LEU A 12 -30.36 -25.20 -30.84
C LEU A 12 -29.31 -24.17 -30.37
N ALA A 13 -29.24 -22.99 -31.00
CA ALA A 13 -28.22 -21.98 -30.77
C ALA A 13 -28.67 -20.83 -29.85
N ALA A 14 -29.77 -20.98 -29.13
CA ALA A 14 -30.15 -20.04 -28.06
C ALA A 14 -29.68 -20.60 -26.71
N PRO A 15 -28.46 -20.27 -26.24
CA PRO A 15 -28.18 -20.41 -24.82
C PRO A 15 -29.16 -19.46 -24.13
N GLY A 16 -30.11 -20.03 -23.39
CA GLY A 16 -30.93 -19.25 -22.48
C GLY A 16 -29.97 -18.46 -21.61
N ILE A 17 -30.05 -17.13 -21.69
CA ILE A 17 -29.33 -16.24 -20.79
C ILE A 17 -29.91 -16.52 -19.41
N ALA A 18 -29.30 -17.46 -18.69
CA ALA A 18 -29.64 -17.78 -17.32
C ALA A 18 -29.02 -16.68 -16.47
N TRP A 19 -29.81 -15.67 -16.13
CA TRP A 19 -29.46 -14.73 -15.08
C TRP A 19 -29.40 -15.58 -13.80
N SER A 20 -28.26 -15.61 -13.11
CA SER A 20 -28.12 -16.36 -11.85
C SER A 20 -28.91 -15.66 -10.74
N GLN A 21 -30.22 -15.84 -10.75
CA GLN A 21 -31.13 -15.38 -9.72
C GLN A 21 -31.18 -16.49 -8.66
N VAL A 22 -30.87 -16.15 -7.41
CA VAL A 22 -30.90 -17.13 -6.32
C VAL A 22 -32.24 -17.02 -5.61
N TYR A 23 -32.97 -18.12 -5.52
CA TYR A 23 -34.24 -18.21 -4.82
C TYR A 23 -34.06 -18.93 -3.49
N ARG A 24 -34.73 -18.43 -2.45
CA ARG A 24 -34.86 -19.05 -1.14
C ARG A 24 -36.13 -19.90 -1.11
N CYS A 25 -35.97 -21.14 -0.69
CA CYS A 25 -37.02 -22.16 -0.66
C CYS A 25 -37.19 -22.65 0.77
N ASP A 26 -38.40 -22.57 1.32
CA ASP A 26 -38.74 -23.20 2.59
C ASP A 26 -39.44 -24.54 2.31
N ALA A 27 -38.74 -25.65 2.54
CA ALA A 27 -39.29 -26.98 2.38
C ALA A 27 -39.62 -27.58 3.75
N GLY A 28 -40.66 -27.05 4.40
CA GLY A 28 -41.19 -27.62 5.64
C GLY A 28 -40.27 -27.47 6.85
N GLY A 29 -39.54 -26.36 6.94
CA GLY A 29 -38.63 -26.05 8.05
C GLY A 29 -37.15 -26.09 7.69
N ASP A 30 -36.80 -26.60 6.50
CA ASP A 30 -35.44 -26.58 5.96
C ASP A 30 -35.32 -25.54 4.85
N ILE A 31 -34.44 -24.54 5.06
CA ILE A 31 -34.15 -23.50 4.07
C ILE A 31 -33.12 -24.04 3.06
N ARG A 32 -33.47 -24.01 1.78
CA ARG A 32 -32.57 -24.34 0.67
C ARG A 32 -32.50 -23.20 -0.34
N PHE A 33 -31.39 -23.11 -1.07
CA PHE A 33 -31.19 -22.12 -2.13
C PHE A 33 -31.11 -22.82 -3.48
N SER A 34 -31.72 -22.21 -4.49
CA SER A 34 -31.84 -22.77 -5.85
C SER A 34 -31.68 -21.66 -6.88
N ASP A 35 -31.08 -21.97 -8.03
CA ASP A 35 -30.99 -21.07 -9.18
C ASP A 35 -32.29 -21.07 -10.03
N GLN A 36 -33.31 -21.82 -9.59
CA GLN A 36 -34.65 -21.88 -10.18
C GLN A 36 -35.73 -21.78 -9.08
N PRO A 37 -36.90 -21.20 -9.38
CA PRO A 37 -38.01 -21.13 -8.44
C PRO A 37 -38.50 -22.54 -8.07
N CYS A 38 -38.76 -22.74 -6.77
CA CYS A 38 -39.05 -24.04 -6.16
C CYS A 38 -40.53 -24.27 -5.80
N GLY A 39 -41.40 -23.30 -6.07
CA GLY A 39 -42.83 -23.36 -5.76
C GLY A 39 -43.44 -21.96 -5.65
N GLU A 40 -44.73 -21.88 -5.30
CA GLU A 40 -45.44 -20.60 -5.16
C GLU A 40 -44.86 -19.71 -4.04
N ASP A 41 -44.25 -20.32 -3.02
CA ASP A 41 -43.64 -19.62 -1.88
C ASP A 41 -42.13 -19.34 -2.06
N SER A 42 -41.60 -19.38 -3.30
CA SER A 42 -40.19 -19.07 -3.53
C SER A 42 -39.91 -17.57 -3.45
N GLU A 43 -38.96 -17.18 -2.61
CA GLU A 43 -38.53 -15.77 -2.46
C GLU A 43 -37.25 -15.50 -3.27
N GLU A 44 -37.23 -14.47 -4.11
CA GLU A 44 -36.01 -14.05 -4.80
C GLU A 44 -35.04 -13.33 -3.85
N VAL A 45 -33.79 -13.78 -3.82
CA VAL A 45 -32.73 -13.20 -2.99
C VAL A 45 -31.87 -12.27 -3.84
N ARG A 46 -31.96 -10.96 -3.56
CA ARG A 46 -31.05 -9.99 -4.17
C ARG A 46 -29.70 -9.98 -3.45
N ILE A 47 -28.70 -10.60 -4.05
CA ILE A 47 -27.31 -10.49 -3.60
C ILE A 47 -26.80 -9.08 -3.95
N ARG A 48 -26.40 -8.32 -2.94
CA ARG A 48 -25.72 -7.04 -3.16
C ARG A 48 -24.26 -7.34 -3.51
N ASP A 49 -23.82 -6.87 -4.68
CA ASP A 49 -22.40 -6.87 -5.02
C ASP A 49 -21.67 -5.98 -4.01
N ASN A 50 -20.84 -6.60 -3.17
CA ASN A 50 -19.98 -5.87 -2.24
C ASN A 50 -18.58 -5.89 -2.86
N GLN A 51 -18.29 -4.88 -3.67
CA GLN A 51 -16.93 -4.66 -4.15
C GLN A 51 -16.07 -4.21 -2.98
N ILE A 52 -15.42 -5.18 -2.32
CA ILE A 52 -14.45 -4.91 -1.27
C ILE A 52 -13.17 -4.40 -1.93
N GLY A 53 -13.06 -3.08 -2.04
CA GLY A 53 -11.90 -2.39 -2.59
C GLY A 53 -12.26 -0.97 -3.03
N GLY A 54 -11.94 0.02 -2.19
CA GLY A 54 -12.04 1.43 -2.59
C GLY A 54 -10.85 1.84 -3.48
N SER A 55 -11.02 2.91 -4.26
CA SER A 55 -9.90 3.62 -4.87
C SER A 55 -9.22 4.51 -3.84
N PHE A 56 -7.91 4.70 -3.98
CA PHE A 56 -7.22 5.73 -3.20
C PHE A 56 -7.88 7.09 -3.47
N GLY A 57 -8.20 7.84 -2.41
CA GLY A 57 -8.69 9.22 -2.52
C GLY A 57 -10.16 9.48 -2.21
N GLN A 58 -10.99 8.46 -2.00
CA GLN A 58 -12.46 8.63 -1.84
C GLN A 58 -12.92 9.35 -0.57
N ASN A 59 -12.01 9.58 0.39
CA ASN A 59 -12.27 10.31 1.64
C ASN A 59 -11.25 11.43 1.86
N LEU A 60 -10.59 11.91 0.81
CA LEU A 60 -9.73 13.09 0.94
C LEU A 60 -10.61 14.35 0.90
N PRO A 61 -10.32 15.37 1.73
CA PRO A 61 -10.95 16.67 1.59
C PRO A 61 -10.71 17.20 0.17
N ALA A 62 -11.62 18.04 -0.33
CA ALA A 62 -11.45 18.71 -1.61
C ALA A 62 -10.05 19.35 -1.65
N ALA A 63 -9.29 19.04 -2.69
CA ALA A 63 -7.97 19.64 -2.86
C ALA A 63 -8.15 21.17 -2.83
N PRO A 64 -7.33 21.91 -2.05
CA PRO A 64 -7.38 23.36 -2.09
C PRO A 64 -7.16 23.78 -3.55
N GLU A 65 -8.01 24.70 -4.02
CA GLU A 65 -7.91 25.29 -5.35
C GLU A 65 -6.49 25.83 -5.50
N GLN A 66 -5.68 25.11 -6.28
CA GLN A 66 -4.32 25.52 -6.55
C GLN A 66 -4.46 26.81 -7.34
N ALA A 67 -4.03 27.92 -6.75
CA ALA A 67 -3.79 29.13 -7.51
C ALA A 67 -2.89 28.73 -8.68
N GLU A 68 -3.40 28.91 -9.90
CA GLU A 68 -2.73 28.64 -11.16
C GLU A 68 -1.31 29.19 -11.05
N THR A 69 -0.36 28.30 -10.81
CA THR A 69 1.06 28.63 -10.87
C THR A 69 1.43 28.34 -12.30
N ASP A 70 1.76 29.41 -13.02
CA ASP A 70 2.18 29.38 -14.42
C ASP A 70 3.12 28.19 -14.68
N GLU A 71 2.75 27.40 -15.68
CA GLU A 71 3.58 26.33 -16.23
C GLU A 71 4.88 26.94 -16.77
N ASP A 72 5.99 26.76 -16.06
CA ASP A 72 7.32 26.89 -16.63
C ASP A 72 7.84 25.49 -16.95
N PRO A 73 8.16 25.16 -18.21
CA PRO A 73 8.47 23.80 -18.61
C PRO A 73 9.90 23.43 -18.22
N GLU A 74 10.03 22.22 -17.65
CA GLU A 74 11.20 21.36 -17.73
C GLU A 74 12.57 22.02 -17.58
N THR A 75 13.00 22.22 -16.33
CA THR A 75 14.31 21.71 -15.90
C THR A 75 14.32 21.51 -14.38
N ASP A 76 13.75 20.40 -13.91
CA ASP A 76 14.17 19.81 -12.63
C ASP A 76 15.57 19.20 -12.80
N GLU A 77 16.52 20.04 -13.19
CA GLU A 77 17.89 19.82 -12.76
C GLU A 77 17.87 20.01 -11.25
N ASP A 78 17.96 18.86 -10.57
CA ASP A 78 18.45 18.61 -9.23
C ASP A 78 19.49 19.65 -8.79
N ARG A 79 19.03 20.89 -8.51
CA ARG A 79 19.74 21.83 -7.65
C ARG A 79 19.51 21.31 -6.25
N GLY A 80 20.22 20.23 -5.95
CA GLY A 80 20.36 19.72 -4.61
C GLY A 80 20.68 20.92 -3.72
N GLU A 81 19.78 21.23 -2.80
CA GLU A 81 20.14 22.09 -1.68
C GLU A 81 21.44 21.52 -1.12
N GLU A 82 22.50 22.32 -1.11
CA GLU A 82 23.79 21.99 -0.50
C GLU A 82 23.69 21.87 1.04
N GLY A 83 22.55 21.43 1.55
CA GLY A 83 22.26 21.20 2.95
C GLY A 83 22.37 19.72 3.29
N THR A 84 22.77 19.42 4.53
CA THR A 84 22.83 18.06 5.07
C THR A 84 21.47 17.34 4.95
N CYS A 85 20.36 18.09 4.98
CA CYS A 85 19.00 17.59 4.87
C CYS A 85 18.57 17.46 3.40
N ARG A 86 18.85 16.32 2.78
CA ARG A 86 18.33 16.00 1.45
C ARG A 86 16.83 15.69 1.48
N PHE A 87 16.09 16.12 0.46
CA PHE A 87 14.71 15.67 0.24
C PHE A 87 14.64 14.15 -0.02
N ILE A 88 13.80 13.45 0.74
CA ILE A 88 13.50 12.02 0.59
C ILE A 88 12.01 11.86 0.36
N ASN A 89 11.62 11.28 -0.77
CA ASN A 89 10.22 11.02 -1.09
C ASN A 89 9.57 10.10 -0.03
N SER A 90 8.27 10.29 0.25
CA SER A 90 7.53 9.55 1.28
C SER A 90 7.53 8.04 1.08
N THR A 91 7.53 7.57 -0.18
CA THR A 91 7.59 6.14 -0.52
C THR A 91 8.93 5.53 -0.13
N ASP A 92 10.02 6.22 -0.47
CA ASP A 92 11.38 5.79 -0.14
C ASP A 92 11.64 5.89 1.36
N LEU A 93 11.21 6.99 2.00
CA LEU A 93 11.32 7.14 3.44
C LEU A 93 10.63 5.97 4.15
N ARG A 94 9.38 5.65 3.79
CA ARG A 94 8.66 4.50 4.36
C ARG A 94 9.41 3.19 4.15
N ARG A 95 9.94 2.97 2.95
CA ARG A 95 10.71 1.78 2.60
C ARG A 95 11.96 1.64 3.48
N TYR A 96 12.70 2.72 3.70
CA TYR A 96 13.88 2.70 4.57
C TYR A 96 13.51 2.46 6.03
N LEU A 97 12.49 3.13 6.55
CA LEU A 97 12.05 2.96 7.95
C LEU A 97 11.63 1.50 8.24
N VAL A 98 10.86 0.88 7.35
CA VAL A 98 10.41 -0.52 7.51
C VAL A 98 11.57 -1.52 7.42
N ARG A 99 12.61 -1.18 6.65
CA ARG A 99 13.82 -2.01 6.52
C ARG A 99 14.84 -1.76 7.60
N GLU A 100 14.54 -0.89 8.57
CA GLU A 100 15.50 -0.46 9.59
C GLU A 100 16.77 0.07 8.92
N GLN A 101 16.61 1.00 7.98
CA GLN A 101 17.71 1.61 7.24
C GLN A 101 17.77 3.11 7.50
N VAL A 102 18.98 3.60 7.75
CA VAL A 102 19.27 5.02 7.88
C VAL A 102 20.17 5.45 6.73
N VAL A 103 19.78 6.51 6.05
CA VAL A 103 20.50 7.06 4.90
C VAL A 103 20.77 8.54 5.10
N LYS A 104 21.73 9.08 4.36
CA LYS A 104 22.06 10.51 4.37
C LYS A 104 20.83 11.37 4.09
N GLY A 105 20.70 12.49 4.80
CA GLY A 105 19.56 13.40 4.70
C GLY A 105 18.37 13.04 5.60
N MET A 106 18.34 11.86 6.21
CA MET A 106 17.29 11.55 7.19
C MET A 106 17.37 12.48 8.42
N THR A 107 16.22 12.86 8.97
CA THR A 107 16.17 13.62 10.22
C THR A 107 16.44 12.73 11.44
N LYS A 108 16.78 13.33 12.58
CA LYS A 108 16.85 12.62 13.87
C LYS A 108 15.59 11.81 14.19
N GLU A 109 14.41 12.31 13.82
CA GLU A 109 13.15 11.60 14.04
C GLU A 109 13.07 10.33 13.17
N HIS A 110 13.50 10.41 11.91
CA HIS A 110 13.55 9.25 11.02
C HIS A 110 14.51 8.18 11.57
N VAL A 111 15.69 8.59 12.07
CA VAL A 111 16.63 7.66 12.72
C VAL A 111 16.00 6.97 13.91
N ARG A 112 15.28 7.71 14.76
CA ARG A 112 14.56 7.13 15.91
C ARG A 112 13.43 6.18 15.49
N LYS A 113 12.76 6.45 14.38
CA LYS A 113 11.74 5.54 13.82
C LYS A 113 12.35 4.26 13.25
N ALA A 114 13.53 4.35 12.63
CA ALA A 114 14.21 3.21 12.02
C ALA A 114 14.94 2.33 13.03
N PHE A 115 15.75 2.93 13.92
CA PHE A 115 16.64 2.21 14.85
C PHE A 115 16.17 2.26 16.32
N GLY A 116 15.15 3.04 16.63
CA GLY A 116 14.74 3.29 18.02
C GLY A 116 15.58 4.36 18.72
N ARG A 117 15.43 4.43 20.06
CA ARG A 117 16.17 5.39 20.88
C ARG A 117 17.66 5.00 20.91
N PRO A 118 18.58 5.94 20.66
CA PRO A 118 20.00 5.64 20.69
C PRO A 118 20.43 5.24 22.12
N PRO A 119 21.13 4.11 22.28
CA PRO A 119 21.72 3.72 23.57
C PRO A 119 22.74 4.73 24.08
N GLU A 120 23.54 5.30 23.16
CA GLU A 120 24.61 6.24 23.47
C GLU A 120 24.56 7.42 22.49
N THR A 121 24.74 8.62 23.02
CA THR A 121 24.82 9.86 22.24
C THR A 121 26.00 10.71 22.69
N TYR A 122 26.74 11.25 21.72
CA TYR A 122 27.90 12.10 21.92
C TYR A 122 27.62 13.44 21.23
N PRO A 123 27.40 14.55 21.95
CA PRO A 123 27.02 15.82 21.34
C PRO A 123 28.19 16.61 20.74
N THR A 124 29.43 16.32 21.13
CA THR A 124 30.64 17.04 20.70
C THR A 124 31.76 16.09 20.28
N PRO A 125 32.65 16.48 19.33
CA PRO A 125 32.63 17.72 18.54
C PRO A 125 31.56 17.73 17.43
N GLN A 126 31.07 16.55 17.05
CA GLN A 126 29.95 16.37 16.13
C GLN A 126 28.93 15.45 16.79
N GLU A 127 27.64 15.81 16.72
CA GLU A 127 26.59 15.00 17.29
C GLU A 127 26.56 13.61 16.64
N THR A 128 26.79 12.58 17.45
CA THR A 128 26.92 11.19 17.01
C THR A 128 26.05 10.32 17.88
N TRP A 129 25.24 9.46 17.26
CA TRP A 129 24.49 8.43 17.97
C TRP A 129 25.08 7.06 17.66
N VAL A 130 25.22 6.22 18.68
CA VAL A 130 25.83 4.89 18.55
C VAL A 130 24.82 3.81 18.89
N TYR A 131 24.62 2.90 17.96
CA TYR A 131 23.74 1.73 18.09
C TYR A 131 24.60 0.46 18.14
N GLN A 132 24.14 -0.52 18.92
CA GLN A 132 24.79 -1.82 19.05
C GLN A 132 23.83 -2.93 18.63
N THR A 133 24.29 -3.80 17.75
CA THR A 133 23.59 -5.03 17.39
C THR A 133 24.26 -6.18 18.11
N LYS A 134 23.49 -6.93 18.91
CA LYS A 134 24.00 -8.11 19.65
C LYS A 134 23.41 -9.39 19.08
N TYR A 135 24.25 -10.41 18.90
CA TYR A 135 23.84 -11.74 18.47
C TYR A 135 24.35 -12.77 19.48
N TYR A 136 23.42 -13.55 20.08
CA TYR A 136 23.70 -14.46 21.19
C TYR A 136 24.50 -13.82 22.35
N GLY A 137 24.20 -12.57 22.68
CA GLY A 137 24.87 -11.84 23.77
C GLY A 137 26.22 -11.23 23.40
N ASN A 138 26.79 -11.56 22.24
CA ASN A 138 28.02 -10.96 21.75
C ASN A 138 27.72 -9.73 20.90
N LEU A 139 28.59 -8.72 20.97
CA LEU A 139 28.54 -7.59 20.05
C LEU A 139 28.78 -8.13 18.63
N TYR A 140 27.90 -7.78 17.69
CA TYR A 140 27.97 -8.17 16.29
C TYR A 140 28.30 -6.97 15.39
N GLU A 141 27.76 -5.79 15.73
CA GLU A 141 27.97 -4.57 14.95
C GLU A 141 27.77 -3.32 15.83
N LEU A 142 28.59 -2.29 15.57
CA LEU A 142 28.42 -0.93 16.05
C LEU A 142 28.09 -0.02 14.88
N THR A 143 26.96 0.68 14.97
CA THR A 143 26.51 1.61 13.94
C THR A 143 26.61 3.03 14.49
N TYR A 144 27.44 3.84 13.84
CA TYR A 144 27.63 5.26 14.15
C TYR A 144 26.81 6.09 13.18
N VAL A 145 25.95 6.95 13.70
CA VAL A 145 25.15 7.90 12.92
C VAL A 145 25.62 9.30 13.27
N TYR A 146 26.21 9.99 12.29
CA TYR A 146 26.73 11.34 12.44
C TYR A 146 25.71 12.35 11.95
N PHE A 147 25.46 13.38 12.75
CA PHE A 147 24.51 14.43 12.43
C PHE A 147 25.20 15.76 12.14
N ARG A 148 24.60 16.51 11.22
CA ARG A 148 24.89 17.93 10.97
C ARG A 148 23.58 18.62 10.61
N ASP A 149 23.34 19.80 11.16
CA ASP A 149 22.12 20.59 10.94
C ASP A 149 20.80 19.83 11.23
N GLY A 150 20.85 18.84 12.13
CA GLY A 150 19.70 18.02 12.50
C GLY A 150 19.40 16.84 11.56
N CYS A 151 20.21 16.64 10.53
CA CYS A 151 20.09 15.55 9.57
C CYS A 151 21.32 14.64 9.56
N VAL A 152 21.14 13.43 9.08
CA VAL A 152 22.19 12.42 8.96
C VAL A 152 23.16 12.87 7.88
N GLU A 153 24.40 13.14 8.29
CA GLU A 153 25.50 13.39 7.38
C GLU A 153 26.13 12.08 6.91
N ASP A 154 26.35 11.14 7.83
CA ASP A 154 27.01 9.87 7.52
C ASP A 154 26.59 8.74 8.46
N VAL A 155 26.69 7.51 7.97
CA VAL A 155 26.42 6.29 8.74
C VAL A 155 27.55 5.30 8.51
N VAL A 156 28.18 4.85 9.60
CA VAL A 156 29.32 3.92 9.55
C VAL A 156 28.98 2.67 10.34
N TYR A 157 29.02 1.52 9.66
CA TYR A 157 28.84 0.20 10.25
C TYR A 157 30.22 -0.42 10.54
N ARG A 158 30.48 -0.74 11.81
CA ARG A 158 31.73 -1.37 12.25
C ARG A 158 31.42 -2.73 12.86
N LYS A 159 31.99 -3.77 12.28
CA LYS A 159 32.07 -5.08 12.94
C LYS A 159 33.14 -5.01 14.04
N PRO A 160 32.94 -5.68 15.18
CA PRO A 160 33.88 -5.72 16.29
C PRO A 160 35.20 -6.38 15.89
#